data_AF-A0A965PP01-F1
#
_entry.id   AF-A0A965PP01-F1
#
_cell.length_a   1.000
_cell.length_b   1.000
_cell.length_c   1.000
_cell.angle_alpha   90.00
_cell.angle_beta   90.00
_cell.angle_gamma   90.00
#
_symmetry.space_group_name_H-M   'P 1'
#
loop_
_entity.id
_entity.type
_entity.pdbx_description
1 polymer ?
#
loop_
_entity_poly.entity_id
_entity_poly.type
_entity_poly.pdbx_seq_one_letter_code
_entity_poly.pdbx_strand_id
1 'polypeptide(L)'
;MRFRTLNRNIRVWMDRDRSGPSEEADYANINNWVHAHRVRIDEQSLIDTADELAREFPRASAIEIHTGSMTGGVLVYPRWP
;
A
#
# COMPACT_ATOMS: atom_id res chain seq x y z
N MET A 1 5.60 2.88 -6.00
CA MET A 1 4.85 4.13 -5.77
C MET A 1 4.89 4.51 -4.29
N ARG A 2 4.72 5.78 -3.91
CA ARG A 2 4.82 6.28 -2.52
C ARG A 2 3.61 7.12 -2.13
N PHE A 3 3.04 6.86 -0.96
CA PHE A 3 1.84 7.50 -0.41
C PHE A 3 2.09 7.92 1.04
N ARG A 4 1.36 8.91 1.55
CA ARG A 4 1.56 9.43 2.91
C ARG A 4 0.24 9.73 3.62
N THR A 5 0.24 9.47 4.91
CA THR A 5 -0.72 9.98 5.88
C THR A 5 0.00 10.94 6.84
N LEU A 6 -0.63 11.32 7.96
CA LEU A 6 0.02 12.17 8.96
C LEU A 6 1.20 11.44 9.59
N ASN A 7 1.02 10.15 9.91
CA ASN A 7 1.99 9.38 10.70
C ASN A 7 2.75 8.33 9.88
N ARG A 8 2.34 8.08 8.63
CA ARG A 8 2.88 6.96 7.83
C ARG A 8 3.35 7.38 6.45
N ASN A 9 4.35 6.64 6.00
CA ASN A 9 4.86 6.66 4.66
C ASN A 9 4.78 5.25 4.09
N ILE A 10 3.95 5.09 3.07
CA ILE A 10 3.59 3.80 2.49
C ILE A 10 4.21 3.72 1.10
N ARG A 11 4.89 2.62 0.80
CA ARG A 11 5.36 2.29 -0.54
C ARG A 11 4.70 1.00 -0.99
N VAL A 12 4.22 1.02 -2.23
CA VAL A 12 3.58 -0.13 -2.86
C VAL A 12 4.27 -0.39 -4.20
N TRP A 13 4.64 -1.64 -4.42
CA TRP A 13 5.12 -2.15 -5.71
C TRP A 13 4.03 -3.01 -6.32
N MET A 14 3.76 -2.82 -7.60
CA MET A 14 2.70 -3.51 -8.34
C MET A 14 3.31 -4.39 -9.41
N ASP A 15 2.70 -5.55 -9.65
CA ASP A 15 3.05 -6.44 -10.75
C ASP A 15 2.72 -5.77 -12.08
N ARG A 16 3.70 -5.78 -12.99
CA ARG A 16 3.50 -5.32 -14.37
C ARG A 16 2.77 -6.40 -15.15
N ASP A 17 1.46 -6.23 -15.30
CA ASP A 17 0.66 -6.98 -16.26
C ASP A 17 0.31 -6.08 -17.45
N ARG A 18 0.42 -6.60 -18.69
CA ARG A 18 0.10 -5.86 -19.92
C ARG A 18 -1.40 -5.62 -20.10
N SER A 19 -2.24 -6.42 -19.46
CA SER A 19 -3.71 -6.30 -19.47
C SER A 19 -4.28 -5.50 -18.30
N GLY A 20 -3.46 -5.17 -17.29
CA GLY A 20 -3.90 -4.47 -16.09
C GLY A 20 -4.06 -2.96 -16.28
N PRO A 21 -4.62 -2.26 -15.26
CA PRO A 21 -4.55 -0.81 -15.16
C PRO A 21 -3.13 -0.27 -15.42
N SER A 22 -3.07 0.93 -16.00
CA SER A 22 -1.80 1.64 -16.15
C SER A 22 -1.20 1.97 -14.77
N GLU A 23 0.11 2.21 -14.72
CA GLU A 23 0.80 2.63 -13.49
C GLU A 23 0.18 3.92 -12.91
N GLU A 24 -0.27 4.83 -13.77
CA GLU A 24 -0.97 6.06 -13.37
C GLU A 24 -2.35 5.77 -12.75
N ALA A 25 -3.09 4.81 -13.30
CA ALA A 25 -4.39 4.39 -12.75
C ALA A 25 -4.21 3.68 -11.41
N ASP A 26 -3.24 2.77 -11.29
CA ASP A 26 -2.89 2.12 -10.02
C ASP A 26 -2.49 3.17 -8.97
N TYR A 27 -1.67 4.16 -9.35
CA TYR A 27 -1.30 5.26 -8.47
C TYR A 27 -2.52 6.04 -7.99
N ALA A 28 -3.40 6.45 -8.90
CA ALA A 28 -4.61 7.22 -8.56
C ALA A 28 -5.54 6.44 -7.62
N ASN A 29 -5.76 5.16 -7.90
CA ASN A 29 -6.61 4.29 -7.09
C ASN A 29 -6.07 4.12 -5.66
N ILE A 30 -4.78 3.79 -5.53
CA ILE A 30 -4.15 3.62 -4.21
C ILE A 30 -4.11 4.95 -3.46
N ASN A 31 -3.79 6.07 -4.14
CA ASN A 31 -3.78 7.38 -3.51
C ASN A 31 -5.16 7.78 -2.97
N ASN A 32 -6.22 7.56 -3.76
CA ASN A 32 -7.59 7.83 -3.34
C ASN A 32 -7.99 6.96 -2.15
N TRP A 33 -7.64 5.68 -2.16
CA TRP A 33 -7.90 4.77 -1.05
C TRP A 33 -7.17 5.19 0.23
N VAL A 34 -5.86 5.51 0.15
CA VAL A 34 -5.08 5.98 1.30
C VAL A 34 -5.68 7.28 1.85
N HIS A 35 -6.10 8.19 0.99
CA HIS A 35 -6.72 9.44 1.41
C HIS A 35 -8.05 9.23 2.14
N ALA A 36 -8.91 8.35 1.63
CA ALA A 36 -10.21 8.01 2.21
C ALA A 36 -10.08 7.33 3.58
N HIS A 37 -9.02 6.55 3.80
CA HIS A 37 -8.83 5.75 5.02
C HIS A 37 -7.76 6.31 5.97
N ARG A 38 -7.24 7.53 5.73
CA ARG A 38 -6.04 8.06 6.41
C ARG A 38 -6.07 8.02 7.94
N VAL A 39 -7.22 8.32 8.56
CA VAL A 39 -7.37 8.35 10.02
C VAL A 39 -7.22 6.93 10.59
N ARG A 40 -7.96 5.99 10.02
CA ARG A 40 -7.90 4.57 10.38
C ARG A 40 -6.52 3.97 10.13
N ILE A 41 -5.90 4.29 8.99
CA ILE A 41 -4.53 3.91 8.67
C ILE A 41 -3.59 4.39 9.78
N ASP A 42 -3.71 5.63 10.25
CA ASP A 42 -2.82 6.17 11.28
C ASP A 42 -2.99 5.47 12.65
N GLU A 43 -4.18 4.97 12.97
CA GLU A 43 -4.53 4.35 14.27
C GLU A 43 -4.27 2.83 14.34
N GLN A 44 -4.36 2.10 13.22
CA GLN A 44 -4.28 0.62 13.21
C GLN A 44 -2.84 0.07 13.17
N SER A 45 -2.59 -1.22 13.35
CA SER A 45 -1.20 -1.73 13.28
C SER A 45 -0.60 -1.61 11.85
N LEU A 46 0.73 -1.66 11.73
CA LEU A 46 1.40 -1.63 10.42
C LEU A 46 1.04 -2.85 9.58
N ILE A 47 0.94 -4.02 10.22
CA ILE A 47 0.60 -5.29 9.57
C ILE A 47 -0.84 -5.22 9.04
N ASP A 48 -1.80 -4.78 9.86
CA ASP A 48 -3.21 -4.67 9.42
C ASP A 48 -3.35 -3.74 8.21
N THR A 49 -2.57 -2.64 8.20
CA THR A 49 -2.57 -1.71 7.06
C THR A 49 -2.04 -2.36 5.78
N ALA A 50 -0.96 -3.12 5.89
CA ALA A 50 -0.39 -3.81 4.75
C ALA A 50 -1.30 -4.96 4.26
N ASP A 51 -1.96 -5.69 5.16
CA ASP A 51 -2.90 -6.75 4.82
C ASP A 51 -4.17 -6.21 4.15
N GLU A 52 -4.65 -5.05 4.57
CA GLU A 52 -5.78 -4.39 3.91
C GLU A 52 -5.41 -3.89 2.52
N LEU A 53 -4.25 -3.25 2.37
CA LEU A 53 -3.75 -2.83 1.06
C LEU A 53 -3.55 -4.02 0.12
N ALA A 54 -3.04 -5.15 0.61
CA ALA A 54 -2.87 -6.36 -0.19
C ALA A 54 -4.20 -6.95 -0.66
N ARG A 55 -5.24 -6.91 0.20
CA ARG A 55 -6.59 -7.37 -0.13
C ARG A 55 -7.29 -6.45 -1.14
N GLU A 56 -7.16 -5.14 -0.96
CA GLU A 56 -7.78 -4.15 -1.85
C GLU A 56 -7.07 -4.08 -3.21
N PHE A 57 -5.75 -4.29 -3.22
CA PHE A 57 -4.92 -4.23 -4.42
C PHE A 57 -4.19 -5.57 -4.63
N PRO A 58 -4.87 -6.62 -5.12
CA PRO A 58 -4.28 -7.96 -5.28
C PRO A 58 -3.04 -8.01 -6.20
N ARG A 59 -2.85 -7.00 -7.04
CA ARG A 59 -1.67 -6.83 -7.89
C ARG A 59 -0.44 -6.27 -7.15
N ALA A 60 -0.57 -5.89 -5.88
CA ALA A 60 0.54 -5.41 -5.07
C ALA A 60 1.52 -6.56 -4.76
N SER A 61 2.71 -6.50 -5.35
CA SER A 61 3.79 -7.49 -5.14
C SER A 61 4.47 -7.31 -3.78
N ALA A 62 4.52 -6.07 -3.30
CA ALA A 62 5.13 -5.73 -2.01
C ALA A 62 4.54 -4.44 -1.45
N ILE A 63 4.51 -4.34 -0.12
CA ILE A 63 4.08 -3.17 0.63
C ILE A 63 5.09 -2.90 1.75
N GLU A 64 5.57 -1.67 1.84
CA GLU A 64 6.47 -1.17 2.89
C GLU A 64 5.80 0.00 3.60
N ILE A 65 5.79 0.01 4.93
CA ILE A 65 5.14 1.06 5.72
C ILE A 65 6.10 1.55 6.80
N HIS A 66 6.45 2.83 6.78
CA HIS A 66 7.28 3.46 7.81
C HIS A 66 6.47 4.40 8.68
N THR A 67 6.82 4.46 9.96
CA THR A 67 6.45 5.55 10.86
C THR A 67 7.67 6.42 11.11
N GLY A 68 7.48 7.71 11.44
CA GLY A 68 8.59 8.66 11.63
C GLY A 68 9.66 8.23 12.66
N SER A 69 9.39 7.22 13.49
CA SER A 69 10.29 6.69 14.51
C SER A 69 10.81 5.27 14.23
N MET A 70 10.27 4.54 13.25
CA MET A 70 10.66 3.16 12.93
C MET A 70 10.53 2.86 11.44
N THR A 71 11.54 2.18 10.89
CA THR A 71 11.39 1.42 9.65
C THR A 71 10.46 0.25 9.92
N GLY A 72 9.17 0.41 9.64
CA GLY A 72 8.22 -0.70 9.67
C GLY A 72 8.52 -1.63 8.50
N GLY A 73 8.50 -2.94 8.76
CA GLY A 73 8.98 -3.96 7.85
C GLY A 73 8.32 -3.96 6.48
N VAL A 74 8.96 -4.65 5.54
CA VAL A 74 8.42 -4.92 4.20
C VAL A 74 7.62 -6.22 4.26
N LEU A 75 6.37 -6.17 3.83
CA LEU A 75 5.57 -7.37 3.54
C LEU A 75 5.66 -7.63 2.04
N VAL A 76 6.28 -8.75 1.68
CA VAL A 76 6.37 -9.23 0.31
C VAL A 76 5.27 -10.27 0.11
N TYR A 77 4.40 -10.03 -0.86
CA TYR A 77 3.33 -10.96 -1.21
C TYR A 77 3.75 -11.72 -2.47
N PRO A 78 4.27 -12.95 -2.37
CA PRO A 78 4.48 -13.77 -3.55
C PRO A 78 3.10 -14.06 -4.13
N ARG A 79 2.83 -13.48 -5.32
CA ARG A 79 1.63 -13.64 -6.16
C ARG A 79 0.47 -14.39 -5.50
N TRP A 80 -0.57 -13.66 -5.11
CA TRP A 80 -1.83 -14.28 -4.69
C TRP A 80 -2.32 -15.27 -5.77
N PRO A 81 -2.72 -16.50 -5.40
CA PRO A 81 -3.19 -17.51 -6.33
C PRO A 81 -4.48 -17.11 -7.07
#